data_AF-S4NPQ0-F1
#
_entry.id   AF-S4NPQ0-F1
#
_cell.length_a   1.000
_cell.length_b   1.000
_cell.length_c   1.000
_cell.angle_alpha   90.00
_cell.angle_beta   90.00
_cell.angle_gamma   90.00
#
_symmetry.space_group_name_H-M   'P 1'
#
loop_
_entity.id
_entity.type
_entity.pdbx_description
1 polymer ?
#
loop_
_entity_poly.entity_id
_entity_poly.type
_entity_poly.pdbx_seq_one_letter_code
_entity_poly.pdbx_strand_id
1 'polypeptide(L)'
;MKETHTSSGPVKSWEPHEKLPPISLRDLFTRFLDITTPPTTILLQYLATTCDNDEERKQLSTLATDPAAYEDWRHYNFPTLPEVLTQFSSARPSASLLAA
;
A
#
# COMPACT_ATOMS: atom_id res chain seq x y z
N MET A 1 -6.72 -17.37 -3.37
CA MET A 1 -6.04 -18.65 -3.65
C MET A 1 -6.82 -19.70 -2.89
N LYS A 2 -7.41 -20.65 -3.61
CA LYS A 2 -8.35 -21.59 -3.03
C LYS A 2 -7.65 -22.91 -2.78
N GLU A 3 -7.74 -23.42 -1.56
CA GLU A 3 -7.34 -24.78 -1.23
C GLU A 3 -8.56 -25.69 -1.29
N THR A 4 -8.49 -26.72 -2.15
CA THR A 4 -9.54 -27.70 -2.32
C THR A 4 -8.99 -29.06 -1.91
N HIS A 5 -9.61 -29.70 -0.93
CA HIS A 5 -9.24 -31.07 -0.54
C HIS A 5 -9.80 -32.06 -1.55
N THR A 6 -8.90 -32.74 -2.27
CA THR A 6 -9.23 -33.83 -3.19
C THR A 6 -8.85 -35.18 -2.58
N SER A 7 -9.33 -36.29 -3.15
CA SER A 7 -8.93 -37.64 -2.73
C SER A 7 -7.42 -37.90 -2.86
N SER A 8 -6.74 -37.14 -3.72
CA SER A 8 -5.29 -37.14 -3.91
C SER A 8 -4.52 -36.18 -3.00
N GLY A 9 -5.20 -35.44 -2.11
CA GLY A 9 -4.61 -34.45 -1.21
C GLY A 9 -5.08 -33.02 -1.48
N PRO A 10 -4.58 -32.04 -0.71
CA PRO A 10 -4.91 -30.64 -0.91
C PRO A 10 -4.33 -30.11 -2.23
N VAL A 11 -5.19 -29.56 -3.08
CA VAL A 11 -4.82 -28.89 -4.33
C VAL A 11 -5.05 -27.40 -4.18
N LYS A 12 -4.06 -26.63 -4.59
CA LYS A 12 -4.08 -25.16 -4.58
C LYS A 12 -4.32 -24.65 -5.99
N SER A 13 -5.32 -23.78 -6.15
CA SER A 13 -5.61 -23.13 -7.44
C SER A 13 -5.64 -21.60 -7.32
N TRP A 14 -5.25 -20.96 -8.41
CA TRP A 14 -5.44 -19.53 -8.60
C TRP A 14 -6.91 -19.25 -8.91
N GLU A 15 -7.43 -18.19 -8.32
CA GLU A 15 -8.79 -17.72 -8.56
C GLU A 15 -8.77 -16.20 -8.77
N PRO A 16 -9.74 -15.65 -9.52
CA PRO A 16 -9.89 -14.21 -9.64
C PRO A 16 -10.06 -13.54 -8.27
N HIS A 17 -9.54 -12.33 -8.14
CA HIS A 17 -9.74 -11.55 -6.93
C HIS A 17 -11.23 -11.19 -6.79
N GLU A 18 -11.80 -11.39 -5.60
CA GLU A 18 -13.24 -11.29 -5.36
C GLU A 18 -13.82 -9.91 -5.70
N LYS A 19 -13.05 -8.85 -5.46
CA LYS A 19 -13.49 -7.46 -5.59
C LYS A 19 -13.07 -6.77 -6.88
N LEU A 20 -12.08 -7.31 -7.60
CA LEU A 20 -11.49 -6.63 -8.74
C LEU A 20 -11.94 -7.27 -10.04
N PRO A 21 -12.70 -6.57 -10.89
CA PRO A 21 -13.03 -7.07 -12.21
C PRO A 21 -11.78 -7.11 -13.11
N PRO A 22 -11.81 -7.81 -14.25
CA PRO A 22 -10.78 -7.68 -15.27
C PRO A 22 -10.74 -6.23 -15.78
N ILE A 23 -9.76 -5.46 -15.33
CA ILE A 23 -9.66 -4.01 -15.59
C ILE A 23 -8.21 -3.60 -15.85
N SER A 24 -8.01 -2.51 -16.58
CA SER A 24 -6.69 -1.92 -16.76
C SER A 24 -6.20 -1.29 -15.45
N LEU A 25 -4.88 -1.33 -15.20
CA LEU A 25 -4.27 -0.64 -14.05
C LEU A 25 -4.59 0.87 -14.05
N ARG A 26 -4.66 1.48 -15.24
CA ARG A 26 -5.02 2.89 -15.38
C ARG A 26 -6.42 3.15 -14.85
N ASP A 27 -7.41 2.38 -15.28
CA ASP A 27 -8.80 2.58 -14.84
C ASP A 27 -8.96 2.27 -13.35
N LEU A 28 -8.25 1.26 -12.83
CA LEU A 28 -8.22 0.95 -11.41
C LEU A 28 -7.78 2.16 -10.57
N PHE A 29 -6.59 2.72 -10.86
CA PHE A 29 -6.08 3.88 -10.13
C PHE A 29 -6.83 5.20 -10.41
N THR A 30 -7.54 5.29 -11.53
CA THR A 30 -8.28 6.52 -11.89
C THR A 30 -9.70 6.54 -11.34
N ARG A 31 -10.35 5.37 -11.19
CA ARG A 31 -11.80 5.30 -10.93
C ARG A 31 -12.20 4.51 -9.68
N PHE A 32 -11.34 3.63 -9.17
CA PHE A 32 -11.72 2.67 -8.14
C PHE A 32 -10.87 2.74 -6.87
N LEU A 33 -9.64 3.26 -6.96
CA LEU A 33 -8.75 3.43 -5.82
C LEU A 33 -8.61 4.91 -5.46
N ASP A 34 -8.71 5.21 -4.18
CA ASP A 34 -8.39 6.53 -3.66
C ASP A 34 -6.87 6.65 -3.48
N ILE A 35 -6.25 7.39 -4.39
CA ILE A 35 -4.83 7.73 -4.35
C ILE A 35 -4.60 9.18 -3.89
N THR A 36 -5.66 9.89 -3.52
CA THR A 36 -5.66 11.34 -3.28
C THR A 36 -5.83 11.71 -1.80
N THR A 37 -6.48 10.87 -1.01
CA THR A 37 -6.53 11.06 0.45
C THR A 37 -5.16 10.77 1.06
N PRO A 38 -4.73 11.53 2.08
CA PRO A 38 -3.50 11.25 2.81
C PRO A 38 -3.39 9.79 3.26
N PRO A 39 -2.25 9.12 2.96
CA PRO A 39 -2.00 7.74 3.37
C PRO A 39 -2.17 7.53 4.87
N THR A 40 -2.84 6.45 5.25
CA THR A 40 -3.03 6.09 6.66
C THR A 40 -1.72 5.70 7.32
N THR A 41 -1.64 5.82 8.65
CA THR A 41 -0.47 5.38 9.43
C THR A 41 -0.11 3.91 9.22
N ILE A 42 -1.11 3.05 8.96
CA ILE A 42 -0.90 1.63 8.61
C ILE A 42 -0.15 1.51 7.27
N LEU A 43 -0.53 2.30 6.26
CA LEU A 43 0.17 2.32 4.98
C LEU A 43 1.59 2.88 5.15
N LEU A 44 1.80 3.92 5.94
CA LEU A 44 3.13 4.44 6.25
C LEU A 44 4.01 3.40 6.95
N GLN A 45 3.44 2.65 7.90
CA GLN A 45 4.14 1.54 8.57
C GLN A 45 4.58 0.48 7.57
N TYR A 46 3.70 0.09 6.63
CA TYR A 46 4.06 -0.83 5.56
C TYR A 46 5.18 -0.27 4.67
N LEU A 47 5.06 0.98 4.23
CA LEU A 47 6.08 1.62 3.39
C LEU A 47 7.46 1.61 4.06
N ALA A 48 7.53 1.84 5.38
CA ALA A 48 8.79 1.75 6.13
C ALA A 48 9.45 0.37 6.02
N THR A 49 8.67 -0.72 5.97
CA THR A 49 9.21 -2.09 5.78
C THR A 49 9.78 -2.34 4.39
N THR A 50 9.44 -1.49 3.42
CA THR A 50 9.85 -1.60 2.01
C THR A 50 10.88 -0.55 1.59
N CYS A 51 11.35 0.27 2.53
CA CYS A 51 12.36 1.30 2.26
C CYS A 51 13.78 0.72 2.32
N ASP A 52 14.65 1.14 1.42
CA ASP A 52 16.07 0.80 1.48
C ASP A 52 16.88 1.85 2.26
N ASN A 53 16.44 3.12 2.27
CA ASN A 53 17.12 4.20 2.97
C ASN A 53 16.72 4.26 4.45
N ASP A 54 17.70 4.24 5.35
CA ASP A 54 17.46 4.23 6.81
C ASP A 54 16.85 5.52 7.35
N GLU A 55 17.17 6.67 6.77
CA GLU A 55 16.60 7.96 7.19
C GLU A 55 15.14 8.07 6.75
N GLU A 56 14.82 7.71 5.50
CA GLU A 56 13.43 7.65 5.02
C GLU A 56 12.60 6.64 5.84
N ARG A 57 13.16 5.46 6.12
CA ARG A 57 12.56 4.43 6.98
C ARG A 57 12.24 4.97 8.36
N LYS A 58 13.17 5.70 8.98
CA LYS A 58 13.00 6.29 10.31
C LYS A 58 11.91 7.35 10.30
N GLN A 59 11.90 8.24 9.29
CA GLN A 59 10.85 9.25 9.13
C GLN A 59 9.47 8.62 8.95
N LEU A 60 9.32 7.64 8.07
CA LEU A 60 8.07 6.89 7.91
C LEU A 60 7.65 6.18 9.20
N SER A 61 8.60 5.62 9.95
CA SER A 61 8.31 4.96 11.24
C SER A 61 7.84 5.96 12.29
N THR A 62 8.43 7.16 12.35
CA THR A 62 7.94 8.26 13.20
C THR A 62 6.53 8.65 12.82
N LEU A 63 6.25 8.91 11.53
CA LEU A 63 4.91 9.24 11.06
C LEU A 63 3.89 8.10 11.29
N ALA A 64 4.33 6.84 11.30
CA ALA A 64 3.45 5.71 11.53
C ALA A 64 3.09 5.51 13.02
N THR A 65 3.97 5.91 13.94
CA THR A 65 3.88 5.57 15.37
C THR A 65 3.58 6.76 16.28
N ASP A 66 3.88 7.98 15.86
CA ASP A 66 3.61 9.21 16.60
C ASP A 66 2.39 9.95 16.00
N PRO A 67 1.24 9.93 16.69
CA PRO A 67 0.03 10.60 16.21
C PRO A 67 0.19 12.11 16.02
N ALA A 68 0.99 12.78 16.85
CA ALA A 68 1.18 14.22 16.75
C ALA A 68 2.00 14.55 15.49
N ALA A 69 3.11 13.84 15.27
CA ALA A 69 3.92 14.01 14.07
C ALA A 69 3.15 13.70 12.79
N TYR A 70 2.33 12.64 12.80
CA TYR A 70 1.46 12.30 11.68
C TYR A 70 0.45 13.40 11.39
N GLU A 71 -0.24 13.90 12.42
CA GLU A 71 -1.26 14.93 12.25
C GLU A 71 -0.67 16.24 11.76
N ASP A 72 0.47 16.68 12.31
CA ASP A 72 1.14 17.89 11.84
C ASP A 72 1.58 17.76 10.36
N TRP A 73 2.20 16.64 10.00
CA TRP A 73 2.61 16.35 8.62
C TRP A 73 1.41 16.29 7.67
N ARG A 74 0.33 15.63 8.08
CA ARG A 74 -0.91 15.49 7.30
C ARG A 74 -1.60 16.83 7.08
N HIS A 75 -1.74 17.65 8.13
CA HIS A 75 -2.40 18.95 8.02
C HIS A 75 -1.58 19.94 7.19
N TYR A 76 -0.25 19.91 7.33
CA TYR A 76 0.62 20.83 6.61
C TYR A 76 0.74 20.50 5.12
N ASN A 77 0.88 19.22 4.78
CA ASN A 77 1.17 18.81 3.40
C ASN A 77 -0.06 18.29 2.64
N PHE A 78 -1.06 17.74 3.35
CA PHE A 78 -2.19 16.99 2.80
C PHE A 78 -1.80 16.10 1.59
N PRO A 79 -0.80 15.22 1.74
CA PRO A 79 -0.13 14.63 0.59
C PRO A 79 -0.91 13.45 0.01
N THR A 80 -0.95 13.35 -1.31
CA THR A 80 -1.48 12.20 -2.04
C THR A 80 -0.52 11.00 -2.01
N LEU A 81 -1.00 9.79 -2.31
CA LEU A 81 -0.15 8.60 -2.41
C LEU A 81 1.08 8.78 -3.34
N PRO A 82 0.96 9.29 -4.58
CA PRO A 82 2.13 9.50 -5.43
C PRO A 82 3.11 10.53 -4.87
N GLU A 83 2.66 11.56 -4.15
CA GLU A 83 3.54 12.53 -3.49
C GLU A 83 4.34 11.86 -2.37
N VAL A 84 3.70 11.00 -1.57
CA VAL A 84 4.38 10.20 -0.54
C VAL A 84 5.42 9.25 -1.14
N LEU A 85 5.09 8.55 -2.23
CA LEU A 85 6.05 7.68 -2.92
C LEU A 85 7.21 8.47 -3.56
N THR A 86 7.00 9.73 -3.90
CA THR A 86 8.06 10.63 -4.39
C THR A 86 8.93 11.12 -3.24
N GLN A 87 8.33 11.49 -2.11
CA GLN A 87 9.03 11.92 -0.91
C GLN A 87 9.91 10.80 -0.33
N PHE A 88 9.38 9.58 -0.27
CA PHE A 88 10.09 8.39 0.23
C PHE A 88 10.49 7.49 -0.93
N SER A 89 11.36 8.02 -1.79
CA SER A 89 11.74 7.42 -3.07
C SER A 89 12.47 6.08 -2.95
N SER A 90 12.97 5.71 -1.77
CA SER A 90 13.57 4.40 -1.50
C SER A 90 12.53 3.32 -1.16
N ALA A 91 11.26 3.69 -0.94
CA ALA A 91 10.19 2.72 -0.75
C ALA A 91 9.95 1.91 -2.03
N ARG A 92 9.85 0.60 -1.89
CA ARG A 92 9.59 -0.36 -2.98
C ARG A 92 8.38 -1.24 -2.64
N PRO A 93 7.18 -0.66 -2.49
CA PRO A 93 5.98 -1.42 -2.17
C PRO A 93 5.61 -2.39 -3.30
N SER A 94 4.95 -3.49 -2.93
CA SER A 94 4.41 -4.42 -3.90
C SER A 94 3.31 -3.76 -4.73
N ALA A 95 3.44 -3.80 -6.06
CA ALA A 95 2.42 -3.27 -6.96
C ALA A 95 1.05 -3.92 -6.75
N SER A 96 1.03 -5.22 -6.45
CA SER A 96 -0.21 -5.94 -6.17
C SER A 96 -0.86 -5.52 -4.86
N LEU A 97 -0.11 -5.01 -3.87
CA LEU A 97 -0.73 -4.46 -2.65
C LEU A 97 -1.34 -3.09 -2.92
N LEU A 98 -0.67 -2.23 -3.68
CA LEU A 98 -1.20 -0.90 -4.04
C LEU A 98 -2.42 -0.99 -4.96
N ALA A 99 -2.57 -2.10 -5.69
CA ALA A 99 -3.65 -2.36 -6.63
C ALA A 99 -4.72 -3.35 -6.11
N ALA A 100 -4.70 -3.75 -4.83
CA ALA A 100 -5.60 -4.77 -4.25
C ALA A 100 -6.84 -4.18 -3.57
#